data_AF-A0A3Q8B702-F1
#
_entry.id   AF-A0A3Q8B702-F1
#
_cell.length_a   1.000
_cell.length_b   1.000
_cell.length_c   1.000
_cell.angle_alpha   90.00
_cell.angle_beta   90.00
_cell.angle_gamma   90.00
#
_symmetry.space_group_name_H-M   'P 1'
#
loop_
_entity.id
_entity.type
_entity.pdbx_description
1 polymer ?
#
loop_
_entity_poly.entity_id
_entity_poly.type
_entity_poly.pdbx_seq_one_letter_code
_entity_poly.pdbx_strand_id
1 'polypeptide(L)'
;MAKSTFKSLAATTAITLATVGTPALAEETTQTVEATNDAVVSTTEAPKAEAPKTSADVKPALDTQTQVVSDVKGQVDTAQNAATQADQAANLADQQANAQDTEDVNTEITVQTQTVSDAQTAVDTAQSEKDAADADVTAKDASVKSAQAAIDGTGVAQAQANLTQAQADVKTATTDVDTATKAVDTAKKADADRDAKIKVAETDVKTKSDAVTTASNRVTAAQGKVSTTTDTLTKANDAVTKAQDALKNIDTVTIADLTQFKDDVASGDSELKTDSGATAIENSVTNIGEDEKSKIINVNNLTEEQILNLAQSNLQIINAIRKQYGLSEIPLTTGSMSEVKNQIAKYVARNKNV
;
A
#
# COMPACT_ATOMS: atom_id res chain seq x y z
N MET A 1 47.60 28.39 0.26
CA MET A 1 49.02 28.22 -0.15
C MET A 1 49.06 27.58 -1.53
N ALA A 2 49.40 28.33 -2.57
CA ALA A 2 50.04 27.85 -3.80
C ALA A 2 50.46 29.06 -4.65
N LYS A 3 51.74 29.08 -5.04
CA LYS A 3 52.45 30.11 -5.82
C LYS A 3 52.17 29.94 -7.32
N SER A 4 52.06 31.05 -8.05
CA SER A 4 52.55 31.18 -9.45
C SER A 4 52.57 32.66 -9.87
N THR A 5 53.69 33.37 -9.63
CA THR A 5 54.65 33.84 -10.66
C THR A 5 54.06 34.77 -11.74
N PHE A 6 54.01 36.06 -11.43
CA PHE A 6 54.01 37.13 -12.43
C PHE A 6 55.44 37.27 -12.99
N LYS A 7 55.60 37.11 -14.31
CA LYS A 7 56.83 37.45 -15.02
C LYS A 7 56.65 38.81 -15.69
N SER A 8 57.59 39.70 -15.38
CA SER A 8 57.88 40.93 -16.10
C SER A 8 58.18 40.67 -17.58
N LEU A 9 57.73 41.56 -18.46
CA LEU A 9 58.51 41.90 -19.64
C LEU A 9 58.36 43.39 -19.93
N ALA A 10 59.43 44.11 -19.59
CA ALA A 10 59.72 45.43 -20.12
C ALA A 10 60.16 45.27 -21.58
N ALA A 11 59.66 46.12 -22.46
CA ALA A 11 60.31 46.42 -23.73
C ALA A 11 60.08 47.90 -24.05
N THR A 12 61.05 48.68 -23.58
CA THR A 12 61.33 50.05 -23.97
C THR A 12 61.84 50.05 -25.41
N THR A 13 61.20 50.79 -26.32
CA THR A 13 61.83 51.15 -27.60
C THR A 13 61.45 52.58 -27.98
N ALA A 14 62.46 53.30 -28.42
CA ALA A 14 62.58 54.75 -28.42
C ALA A 14 61.74 55.47 -29.49
N ILE A 15 61.26 56.65 -29.12
CA ILE A 15 60.94 57.74 -30.03
C ILE A 15 62.27 58.35 -30.47
N THR A 16 62.70 58.07 -31.71
CA THR A 16 63.84 58.75 -32.34
C THR A 16 63.33 59.89 -33.21
N LEU A 17 63.56 61.10 -32.72
CA LEU A 17 63.51 62.37 -33.43
C LEU A 17 64.83 62.51 -34.22
N ALA A 18 64.77 62.54 -35.55
CA ALA A 18 65.91 62.79 -36.45
C ALA A 18 65.52 63.94 -37.40
N THR A 19 65.94 65.18 -37.07
CA THR A 19 67.08 65.91 -37.69
C THR A 19 66.81 66.48 -39.09
N VAL A 20 66.69 67.81 -39.08
CA VAL A 20 67.09 68.82 -40.08
C VAL A 20 67.79 68.34 -41.35
N GLY A 21 67.26 68.78 -42.50
CA GLY A 21 67.92 68.84 -43.79
C GLY A 21 67.30 69.94 -44.65
N THR A 22 67.74 71.18 -44.48
CA THR A 22 67.49 72.31 -45.40
C THR A 22 68.55 72.32 -46.53
N PRO A 23 68.35 73.14 -47.58
CA PRO A 23 68.03 72.75 -48.96
C PRO A 23 69.27 72.57 -49.86
N ALA A 24 69.13 71.86 -50.99
CA ALA A 24 70.12 71.88 -52.07
C ALA A 24 69.57 72.70 -53.25
N LEU A 25 69.98 73.97 -53.30
CA LEU A 25 70.04 74.75 -54.53
C LEU A 25 71.10 74.10 -55.42
N ALA A 26 70.75 73.83 -56.68
CA ALA A 26 71.71 73.61 -57.74
C ALA A 26 71.65 74.81 -58.70
N GLU A 27 72.65 75.69 -58.52
CA GLU A 27 73.42 76.36 -59.59
C GLU A 27 73.64 75.41 -60.79
N GLU A 28 73.84 75.80 -62.04
CA GLU A 28 74.01 77.04 -62.79
C GLU A 28 74.25 76.50 -64.21
N THR A 29 73.86 77.22 -65.27
CA THR A 29 74.76 77.34 -66.44
C THR A 29 74.42 78.62 -67.19
N THR A 30 75.09 79.71 -66.79
CA THR A 30 75.43 80.80 -67.70
C THR A 30 76.29 80.25 -68.84
N GLN A 31 75.90 80.50 -70.08
CA GLN A 31 76.82 80.42 -71.20
C GLN A 31 77.37 81.81 -71.51
N THR A 32 78.63 81.98 -71.10
CA THR A 32 79.56 82.97 -71.62
C THR A 32 79.92 82.57 -73.04
N VAL A 33 79.63 83.42 -74.02
CA VAL A 33 80.26 83.34 -75.35
C VAL A 33 81.18 84.55 -75.48
N GLU A 34 82.41 84.40 -75.00
CA GLU A 34 83.54 85.16 -75.52
C GLU A 34 84.09 84.40 -76.71
N ALA A 35 83.91 84.97 -77.90
CA ALA A 35 84.72 84.65 -79.07
C ALA A 35 85.17 85.96 -79.70
N THR A 36 86.22 86.51 -79.11
CA THR A 36 87.18 87.42 -79.73
C THR A 36 87.73 86.75 -80.99
N ASN A 37 87.66 87.45 -82.13
CA ASN A 37 88.59 87.35 -83.26
C ASN A 37 88.17 88.38 -84.31
N ASP A 38 89.03 89.00 -85.07
CA ASP A 38 90.38 89.50 -84.84
C ASP A 38 90.48 90.59 -85.92
N ALA A 39 91.10 91.71 -85.60
CA ALA A 39 91.16 92.85 -86.51
C ALA A 39 92.06 92.55 -87.72
N VAL A 40 91.60 92.84 -88.94
CA VAL A 40 92.45 93.27 -90.06
C VAL A 40 91.61 94.24 -90.92
N VAL A 41 91.60 95.54 -90.64
CA VAL A 41 92.57 96.52 -91.17
C VAL A 41 92.74 96.43 -92.68
N SER A 42 92.18 97.40 -93.40
CA SER A 42 93.03 98.25 -94.24
C SER A 42 92.39 99.62 -94.42
N THR A 43 92.83 100.55 -93.57
CA THR A 43 92.95 101.98 -93.87
C THR A 43 93.82 102.17 -95.10
N THR A 44 93.48 103.14 -95.97
CA THR A 44 94.32 103.92 -96.92
C THR A 44 93.44 104.20 -98.14
N GLU A 45 93.34 105.37 -98.74
CA GLU A 45 93.94 106.70 -98.65
C GLU A 45 92.90 107.64 -99.28
N ALA A 46 92.92 108.93 -98.98
CA ALA A 46 92.18 109.89 -99.79
C ALA A 46 92.83 110.01 -101.18
N PRO A 47 92.11 109.79 -102.31
CA PRO A 47 92.57 110.25 -103.61
C PRO A 47 91.72 111.44 -104.04
N LYS A 48 92.38 112.58 -104.03
CA LYS A 48 92.36 113.58 -105.10
C LYS A 48 91.65 113.09 -106.37
N ALA A 49 90.66 113.87 -106.84
CA ALA A 49 89.83 113.63 -108.02
C ALA A 49 90.50 112.78 -109.12
N GLU A 50 90.12 111.50 -109.20
CA GLU A 50 90.46 110.60 -110.31
C GLU A 50 89.19 110.13 -111.02
N ALA A 51 89.28 110.07 -112.35
CA ALA A 51 88.16 109.88 -113.26
C ALA A 51 87.41 108.54 -113.04
N PRO A 52 86.06 108.52 -113.11
CA PRO A 52 85.29 107.30 -112.81
C PRO A 52 85.42 106.21 -113.87
N LYS A 53 85.42 104.97 -113.37
CA LYS A 53 85.72 103.69 -114.05
C LYS A 53 84.48 102.99 -114.65
N THR A 54 84.73 102.00 -115.51
CA THR A 54 83.70 101.28 -116.30
C THR A 54 83.39 99.88 -115.73
N SER A 55 82.31 99.23 -116.18
CA SER A 55 81.76 97.99 -115.55
C SER A 55 82.71 96.78 -115.50
N ALA A 56 83.78 96.76 -116.30
CA ALA A 56 84.76 95.68 -116.30
C ALA A 56 85.57 95.59 -114.99
N ASP A 57 85.77 96.72 -114.31
CA ASP A 57 86.59 96.80 -113.08
C ASP A 57 85.85 96.28 -111.83
N VAL A 58 84.53 96.14 -111.87
CA VAL A 58 83.67 95.85 -110.70
C VAL A 58 83.29 94.37 -110.60
N LYS A 59 83.35 93.63 -111.71
CA LYS A 59 82.89 92.25 -111.79
C LYS A 59 83.63 91.27 -110.84
N PRO A 60 84.97 91.30 -110.71
CA PRO A 60 85.68 90.36 -109.83
C PRO A 60 85.35 90.55 -108.35
N ALA A 61 85.16 91.80 -107.92
CA ALA A 61 84.77 92.13 -106.54
C ALA A 61 83.34 91.66 -106.24
N LEU A 62 82.42 91.79 -107.21
CA LEU A 62 81.05 91.30 -107.10
C LEU A 62 80.99 89.77 -107.05
N ASP A 63 81.79 89.07 -107.87
CA ASP A 63 81.89 87.61 -107.84
C ASP A 63 82.45 87.12 -106.48
N THR A 64 83.44 87.83 -105.92
CA THR A 64 83.98 87.55 -104.57
C THR A 64 82.96 87.79 -103.47
N GLN A 65 82.21 88.90 -103.52
CA GLN A 65 81.12 89.19 -102.60
C GLN A 65 80.01 88.12 -102.68
N THR A 66 79.70 87.64 -103.89
CA THR A 66 78.72 86.58 -104.12
C THR A 66 79.18 85.26 -103.49
N GLN A 67 80.47 84.92 -103.60
CA GLN A 67 81.04 83.74 -102.94
C GLN A 67 81.01 83.87 -101.41
N VAL A 68 81.39 85.03 -100.85
CA VAL A 68 81.30 85.28 -99.40
C VAL A 68 79.87 85.15 -98.89
N VAL A 69 78.89 85.68 -99.63
CA VAL A 69 77.46 85.52 -99.28
C VAL A 69 77.03 84.05 -99.33
N SER A 70 77.52 83.28 -100.31
CA SER A 70 77.28 81.84 -100.39
C SER A 70 77.89 81.08 -99.20
N ASP A 71 79.11 81.42 -98.80
CA ASP A 71 79.82 80.77 -97.69
C ASP A 71 79.19 81.14 -96.33
N VAL A 72 78.79 82.41 -96.16
CA VAL A 72 78.03 82.87 -94.98
C VAL A 72 76.69 82.15 -94.92
N LYS A 73 75.98 81.99 -96.05
CA LYS A 73 74.75 81.21 -96.09
C LYS A 73 74.98 79.76 -95.67
N GLY A 74 76.06 79.12 -96.14
CA GLY A 74 76.43 77.76 -95.73
C GLY A 74 76.75 77.64 -94.22
N GLN A 75 77.42 78.64 -93.65
CA GLN A 75 77.69 78.70 -92.21
C GLN A 75 76.42 78.91 -91.38
N VAL A 76 75.52 79.80 -91.83
CA VAL A 76 74.20 80.02 -91.19
C VAL A 76 73.36 78.74 -91.23
N ASP A 77 73.27 78.08 -92.38
CA ASP A 77 72.54 76.81 -92.52
C ASP A 77 73.15 75.72 -91.58
N THR A 78 74.48 75.68 -91.45
CA THR A 78 75.18 74.76 -90.54
C THR A 78 74.88 75.06 -89.07
N ALA A 79 74.94 76.33 -88.67
CA ALA A 79 74.63 76.77 -87.31
C ALA A 79 73.15 76.53 -86.95
N GLN A 80 72.22 76.80 -87.86
CA GLN A 80 70.79 76.53 -87.68
C GLN A 80 70.51 75.04 -87.52
N ASN A 81 71.17 74.19 -88.32
CA ASN A 81 71.07 72.73 -88.20
C ASN A 81 71.67 72.23 -86.89
N ALA A 82 72.77 72.82 -86.41
CA ALA A 82 73.37 72.48 -85.12
C ALA A 82 72.47 72.90 -83.95
N ALA A 83 71.90 74.11 -83.98
CA ALA A 83 70.95 74.59 -82.98
C ALA A 83 69.69 73.70 -82.94
N THR A 84 69.12 73.36 -84.11
CA THR A 84 67.94 72.48 -84.20
C THR A 84 68.24 71.08 -83.64
N GLN A 85 69.43 70.53 -83.91
CA GLN A 85 69.85 69.25 -83.34
C GLN A 85 70.05 69.34 -81.81
N ALA A 86 70.59 70.45 -81.30
CA ALA A 86 70.73 70.68 -79.87
C ALA A 86 69.35 70.78 -79.18
N ASP A 87 68.39 71.51 -79.76
CA ASP A 87 67.02 71.60 -79.24
C ASP A 87 66.31 70.25 -79.27
N GLN A 88 66.48 69.45 -80.33
CA GLN A 88 65.96 68.09 -80.38
C GLN A 88 66.58 67.21 -79.31
N ALA A 89 67.90 67.28 -79.11
CA ALA A 89 68.60 66.53 -78.07
C ALA A 89 68.13 66.93 -76.66
N ALA A 90 67.94 68.22 -76.39
CA ALA A 90 67.41 68.72 -75.12
C ALA A 90 65.97 68.22 -74.88
N ASN A 91 65.09 68.32 -75.89
CA ASN A 91 63.72 67.81 -75.78
C ASN A 91 63.67 66.28 -75.58
N LEU A 92 64.61 65.53 -76.15
CA LEU A 92 64.73 64.09 -75.90
C LEU A 92 65.24 63.80 -74.48
N ALA A 93 66.14 64.62 -73.94
CA ALA A 93 66.62 64.51 -72.57
C ALA A 93 65.49 64.79 -71.57
N ASP A 94 64.71 65.85 -71.79
CA ASP A 94 63.55 66.19 -70.95
C ASP A 94 62.47 65.10 -70.99
N GLN A 95 62.19 64.53 -72.17
CA GLN A 95 61.26 63.40 -72.30
C GLN A 95 61.74 62.16 -71.55
N GLN A 96 63.04 61.86 -71.60
CA GLN A 96 63.63 60.76 -70.85
C GLN A 96 63.59 61.01 -69.33
N ALA A 97 63.88 62.23 -68.88
CA ALA A 97 63.77 62.61 -67.47
C ALA A 97 62.31 62.49 -66.98
N ASN A 98 61.34 63.02 -67.73
CA ASN A 98 59.92 62.93 -67.38
C ASN A 98 59.42 61.47 -67.35
N ALA A 99 59.92 60.62 -68.26
CA ALA A 99 59.60 59.19 -68.25
C ALA A 99 60.16 58.50 -67.01
N GLN A 100 61.40 58.81 -66.63
CA GLN A 100 62.04 58.29 -65.41
C GLN A 100 61.30 58.75 -64.15
N ASP A 101 60.98 60.05 -64.03
CA ASP A 101 60.21 60.59 -62.90
C ASP A 101 58.84 59.91 -62.78
N THR A 102 58.18 59.63 -63.92
CA THR A 102 56.91 58.91 -63.93
C THR A 102 57.07 57.47 -63.44
N GLU A 103 58.15 56.78 -63.82
CA GLU A 103 58.45 55.42 -63.37
C GLU A 103 58.79 55.38 -61.88
N ASP A 104 59.57 56.35 -61.39
CA ASP A 104 59.94 56.48 -59.98
C ASP A 104 58.70 56.77 -59.11
N VAL A 105 57.83 57.69 -59.55
CA VAL A 105 56.55 57.98 -58.88
C VAL A 105 55.63 56.77 -58.88
N ASN A 106 55.52 56.03 -59.98
CA ASN A 106 54.70 54.81 -60.03
C ASN A 106 55.24 53.71 -59.11
N THR A 107 56.57 53.60 -58.99
CA THR A 107 57.23 52.69 -58.05
C THR A 107 56.91 53.09 -56.61
N GLU A 108 57.04 54.38 -56.27
CA GLU A 108 56.73 54.91 -54.94
C GLU A 108 55.24 54.73 -54.61
N ILE A 109 54.33 55.01 -55.55
CA ILE A 109 52.88 54.77 -55.38
C ILE A 109 52.61 53.30 -55.11
N THR A 110 53.29 52.38 -55.80
CA THR A 110 53.14 50.94 -55.58
C THR A 110 53.59 50.54 -54.18
N VAL A 111 54.73 51.06 -53.71
CA VAL A 111 55.26 50.84 -52.36
C VAL A 111 54.32 51.39 -51.29
N GLN A 112 53.84 52.62 -51.46
CA GLN A 112 52.90 53.24 -50.52
C GLN A 112 51.56 52.50 -50.48
N THR A 113 51.06 52.05 -51.63
CA THR A 113 49.83 51.25 -51.71
C THR A 113 49.98 49.93 -50.94
N GLN A 114 51.12 49.24 -51.09
CA GLN A 114 51.39 48.03 -50.32
C GLN A 114 51.49 48.33 -48.82
N THR A 115 52.18 49.40 -48.45
CA THR A 115 52.34 49.82 -47.04
C THR A 115 50.99 50.13 -46.39
N VAL A 116 50.09 50.83 -47.09
CA VAL A 116 48.73 51.12 -46.61
C VAL A 116 47.90 49.84 -46.50
N SER A 117 48.03 48.90 -47.45
CA SER A 117 47.38 47.60 -47.39
C SER A 117 47.83 46.77 -46.18
N ASP A 118 49.13 46.76 -45.90
CA ASP A 118 49.69 46.04 -44.75
C ASP A 118 49.26 46.68 -43.43
N ALA A 119 49.24 48.01 -43.35
CA ALA A 119 48.74 48.75 -42.19
C ALA A 119 47.24 48.50 -41.94
N GLN A 120 46.42 48.48 -43.00
CA GLN A 120 45.00 48.15 -42.89
C GLN A 120 44.80 46.74 -42.34
N THR A 121 45.57 45.77 -42.84
CA THR A 121 45.53 44.39 -42.36
C THR A 121 45.90 44.30 -40.86
N ALA A 122 46.90 45.06 -40.42
CA ALA A 122 47.30 45.12 -39.02
C ALA A 122 46.20 45.74 -38.13
N VAL A 123 45.52 46.79 -38.61
CA VAL A 123 44.39 47.42 -37.90
C VAL A 123 43.22 46.45 -37.78
N ASP A 124 42.86 45.74 -38.84
CA ASP A 124 41.77 44.76 -38.84
C ASP A 124 42.06 43.60 -37.88
N THR A 125 43.32 43.17 -37.82
CA THR A 125 43.79 42.15 -36.87
C THR A 125 43.66 42.66 -35.44
N ALA A 126 44.15 43.86 -35.14
CA ALA A 126 44.08 44.46 -33.80
C ALA A 126 42.63 44.68 -33.34
N GLN A 127 41.74 45.09 -34.25
CA GLN A 127 40.31 45.24 -33.94
C GLN A 127 39.67 43.91 -33.57
N SER A 128 40.00 42.84 -34.31
CA SER A 128 39.51 41.49 -34.02
C SER A 128 40.02 40.96 -32.68
N GLU A 129 41.29 41.20 -32.35
CA GLU A 129 41.87 40.85 -31.05
C GLU A 129 41.21 41.61 -29.89
N LYS A 130 40.93 42.91 -30.09
CA LYS A 130 40.20 43.73 -29.12
C LYS A 130 38.79 43.19 -28.87
N ASP A 131 38.06 42.86 -29.92
CA ASP A 131 36.69 42.36 -29.81
C ASP A 131 36.64 41.00 -29.09
N ALA A 132 37.64 40.13 -29.34
CA ALA A 132 37.81 38.88 -28.61
C ALA A 132 38.10 39.13 -27.11
N ALA A 133 38.96 40.10 -26.78
CA ALA A 133 39.26 40.46 -25.40
C ALA A 133 38.03 41.03 -24.65
N ASP A 134 37.23 41.87 -25.31
CA ASP A 134 36.00 42.43 -24.72
C ASP A 134 34.95 41.34 -24.43
N ALA A 135 34.85 40.33 -25.30
CA ALA A 135 34.00 39.16 -25.08
C ALA A 135 34.46 38.33 -23.86
N ASP A 136 35.77 38.10 -23.73
CA ASP A 136 36.36 37.38 -22.60
C ASP A 136 36.13 38.11 -21.26
N VAL A 137 36.29 39.43 -21.25
CA VAL A 137 36.03 40.26 -20.07
C VAL A 137 34.55 40.15 -19.66
N THR A 138 33.64 40.24 -20.62
CA THR A 138 32.20 40.10 -20.38
C THR A 138 31.85 38.74 -19.78
N ALA A 139 32.44 37.65 -20.31
CA ALA A 139 32.23 36.30 -19.81
C ALA A 139 32.76 36.12 -18.37
N LYS A 140 33.92 36.72 -18.06
CA LYS A 140 34.49 36.67 -16.71
C LYS A 140 33.70 37.52 -15.71
N ASP A 141 33.20 38.68 -16.10
CA ASP A 141 32.34 39.51 -15.24
C ASP A 141 31.03 38.79 -14.90
N ALA A 142 30.42 38.10 -15.86
CA ALA A 142 29.26 37.23 -15.61
C ALA A 142 29.59 36.11 -14.62
N SER A 143 30.75 35.45 -14.80
CA SER A 143 31.21 34.39 -13.89
C SER A 143 31.43 34.90 -12.47
N VAL A 144 32.00 36.09 -12.31
CA VAL A 144 32.20 36.75 -11.00
C VAL A 144 30.86 37.08 -10.35
N LYS A 145 29.90 37.65 -11.10
CA LYS A 145 28.53 37.91 -10.61
C LYS A 145 27.85 36.63 -10.12
N SER A 146 27.96 35.53 -10.87
CA SER A 146 27.42 34.24 -10.45
C SER A 146 28.10 33.69 -9.18
N ALA A 147 29.43 33.81 -9.08
CA ALA A 147 30.17 33.40 -7.88
C ALA A 147 29.81 34.26 -6.66
N GLN A 148 29.64 35.58 -6.84
CA GLN A 148 29.23 36.51 -5.80
C GLN A 148 27.82 36.16 -5.28
N ALA A 149 26.86 35.92 -6.18
CA ALA A 149 25.50 35.50 -5.81
C ALA A 149 25.47 34.16 -5.03
N ALA A 150 26.40 33.24 -5.31
CA ALA A 150 26.53 31.98 -4.58
C ALA A 150 27.12 32.17 -3.18
N ILE A 151 28.07 33.11 -3.02
CA ILE A 151 28.70 33.44 -1.73
C ILE A 151 27.77 34.30 -0.85
N ASP A 152 26.94 35.16 -1.43
CA ASP A 152 26.03 36.08 -0.73
C ASP A 152 24.81 35.40 -0.05
N GLY A 153 24.77 34.06 0.00
CA GLY A 153 24.07 33.34 1.08
C GLY A 153 22.58 33.04 0.91
N THR A 154 21.99 33.21 -0.27
CA THR A 154 20.57 32.86 -0.51
C THR A 154 20.24 31.37 -0.25
N GLY A 155 21.22 30.46 -0.33
CA GLY A 155 21.05 29.04 0.01
C GLY A 155 21.06 28.70 1.51
N VAL A 156 21.68 29.54 2.36
CA VAL A 156 21.84 29.27 3.80
C VAL A 156 20.54 29.52 4.57
N ALA A 157 19.82 30.59 4.23
CA ALA A 157 18.53 30.91 4.85
C ALA A 157 17.49 29.81 4.57
N GLN A 158 17.46 29.28 3.34
CA GLN A 158 16.57 28.19 2.95
C GLN A 158 16.93 26.87 3.65
N ALA A 159 18.22 26.57 3.79
CA ALA A 159 18.68 25.40 4.54
C ALA A 159 18.34 25.49 6.04
N GLN A 160 18.46 26.67 6.64
CA GLN A 160 18.12 26.90 8.05
C GLN A 160 16.60 26.78 8.30
N ALA A 161 15.77 27.27 7.38
CA ALA A 161 14.32 27.11 7.44
C ALA A 161 13.93 25.63 7.32
N ASN A 162 14.51 24.90 6.36
CA ASN A 162 14.27 23.46 6.19
C ASN A 162 14.71 22.65 7.41
N LEU A 163 15.85 22.99 8.02
CA LEU A 163 16.32 22.34 9.25
C LEU A 163 15.35 22.59 10.41
N THR A 164 14.86 23.82 10.56
CA THR A 164 13.88 24.17 11.61
C THR A 164 12.57 23.41 11.41
N GLN A 165 12.08 23.33 10.17
CA GLN A 165 10.89 22.55 9.85
C GLN A 165 11.10 21.06 10.13
N ALA A 166 12.23 20.49 9.70
CA ALA A 166 12.55 19.09 9.96
C ALA A 166 12.63 18.78 11.47
N GLN A 167 13.18 19.69 12.28
CA GLN A 167 13.19 19.56 13.74
C GLN A 167 11.78 19.58 14.34
N ALA A 168 10.90 20.44 13.84
CA ALA A 168 9.50 20.50 14.25
C ALA A 168 8.74 19.21 13.87
N ASP A 169 8.97 18.71 12.66
CA ASP A 169 8.36 17.48 12.16
C ASP A 169 8.81 16.26 12.98
N VAL A 170 10.11 16.16 13.30
CA VAL A 170 10.66 15.11 14.16
C VAL A 170 10.05 15.16 15.57
N LYS A 171 9.86 16.36 16.13
CA LYS A 171 9.22 16.53 17.44
C LYS A 171 7.76 16.07 17.43
N THR A 172 7.03 16.39 16.36
CA THR A 172 5.66 15.93 16.15
C THR A 172 5.60 14.42 16.03
N ALA A 173 6.42 13.83 15.15
CA ALA A 173 6.50 12.39 14.97
C ALA A 173 6.87 11.64 16.27
N THR A 174 7.77 12.20 17.08
CA THR A 174 8.10 11.64 18.41
C THR A 174 6.88 11.60 19.33
N THR A 175 6.09 12.67 19.34
CA THR A 175 4.86 12.76 20.15
C THR A 175 3.80 11.77 19.67
N ASP A 176 3.68 11.59 18.36
CA ASP A 176 2.76 10.63 17.75
C ASP A 176 3.15 9.19 18.11
N VAL A 177 4.45 8.87 18.08
CA VAL A 177 4.99 7.57 18.49
C VAL A 177 4.71 7.30 19.98
N ASP A 178 4.90 8.28 20.86
CA ASP A 178 4.60 8.14 22.29
C ASP A 178 3.10 7.89 22.53
N THR A 179 2.25 8.60 21.79
CA THR A 179 0.79 8.44 21.86
C THR A 179 0.37 7.06 21.37
N ALA A 180 0.91 6.61 20.24
CA ALA A 180 0.66 5.28 19.69
C ALA A 180 1.14 4.19 20.66
N THR A 181 2.30 4.37 21.30
CA THR A 181 2.85 3.42 22.29
C THR A 181 1.91 3.27 23.48
N LYS A 182 1.42 4.39 24.05
CA LYS A 182 0.44 4.37 25.15
C LYS A 182 -0.89 3.70 24.74
N ALA A 183 -1.34 3.94 23.52
CA ALA A 183 -2.54 3.30 22.98
C ALA A 183 -2.37 1.77 22.87
N VAL A 184 -1.22 1.30 22.39
CA VAL A 184 -0.87 -0.13 22.32
C VAL A 184 -0.83 -0.76 23.70
N ASP A 185 -0.23 -0.11 24.69
CA ASP A 185 -0.18 -0.64 26.06
C ASP A 185 -1.56 -0.71 26.71
N THR A 186 -2.41 0.30 26.46
CA THR A 186 -3.81 0.29 26.90
C THR A 186 -4.59 -0.87 26.26
N ALA A 187 -4.38 -1.10 24.95
CA ALA A 187 -5.00 -2.21 24.23
C ALA A 187 -4.55 -3.57 24.78
N LYS A 188 -3.24 -3.77 25.01
CA LYS A 188 -2.71 -5.00 25.64
C LYS A 188 -3.33 -5.28 27.00
N LYS A 189 -3.51 -4.25 27.83
CA LYS A 189 -4.15 -4.39 29.14
C LYS A 189 -5.62 -4.78 29.02
N ALA A 190 -6.35 -4.15 28.09
CA ALA A 190 -7.74 -4.49 27.82
C ALA A 190 -7.89 -5.94 27.32
N ASP A 191 -6.97 -6.42 26.49
CA ASP A 191 -6.98 -7.79 25.99
C ASP A 191 -6.66 -8.81 27.09
N ALA A 192 -5.72 -8.51 27.99
CA ALA A 192 -5.48 -9.34 29.18
C ALA A 192 -6.71 -9.42 30.10
N ASP A 193 -7.40 -8.30 30.33
CA ASP A 193 -8.62 -8.26 31.12
C ASP A 193 -9.78 -9.04 30.45
N ARG A 194 -9.87 -8.99 29.11
CA ARG A 194 -10.81 -9.80 28.33
C ARG A 194 -10.51 -11.29 28.44
N ASP A 195 -9.25 -11.70 28.29
CA ASP A 195 -8.82 -13.09 28.40
C ASP A 195 -9.15 -13.68 29.79
N ALA A 196 -8.92 -12.91 30.85
CA ALA A 196 -9.30 -13.30 32.20
C ALA A 196 -10.82 -13.49 32.36
N LYS A 197 -11.63 -12.56 31.83
CA LYS A 197 -13.09 -12.67 31.85
C LYS A 197 -13.59 -13.88 31.05
N ILE A 198 -12.96 -14.18 29.92
CA ILE A 198 -13.30 -15.35 29.09
C ILE A 198 -13.03 -16.64 29.88
N LYS A 199 -11.86 -16.79 30.50
CA LYS A 199 -11.54 -17.97 31.33
C LYS A 199 -12.52 -18.19 32.48
N VAL A 200 -12.94 -17.10 33.14
CA VAL A 200 -13.97 -17.16 34.18
C VAL A 200 -15.31 -17.64 33.60
N ALA A 201 -15.72 -17.08 32.47
CA ALA A 201 -16.96 -17.48 31.80
C ALA A 201 -16.93 -18.94 31.32
N GLU A 202 -15.81 -19.42 30.77
CA GLU A 202 -15.61 -20.82 30.39
C GLU A 202 -15.76 -21.77 31.58
N THR A 203 -15.18 -21.39 32.73
CA THR A 203 -15.30 -22.15 33.97
C THR A 203 -16.73 -22.19 34.50
N ASP A 204 -17.45 -21.06 34.46
CA ASP A 204 -18.85 -21.01 34.88
C ASP A 204 -19.73 -21.86 33.96
N VAL A 205 -19.58 -21.74 32.64
CA VAL A 205 -20.32 -22.55 31.65
C VAL A 205 -20.09 -24.04 31.89
N LYS A 206 -18.83 -24.46 32.10
CA LYS A 206 -18.53 -25.86 32.42
C LYS A 206 -19.24 -26.30 33.70
N THR A 207 -19.16 -25.50 34.75
CA THR A 207 -19.81 -25.79 36.05
C THR A 207 -21.33 -25.92 35.89
N LYS A 208 -21.97 -25.03 35.13
CA LYS A 208 -23.40 -25.09 34.84
C LYS A 208 -23.76 -26.31 33.99
N SER A 209 -22.92 -26.68 33.02
CA SER A 209 -23.11 -27.88 32.21
C SER A 209 -23.06 -29.16 33.05
N ASP A 210 -22.09 -29.26 33.97
CA ASP A 210 -21.96 -30.38 34.91
C ASP A 210 -23.17 -30.44 35.86
N ALA A 211 -23.67 -29.29 36.31
CA ALA A 211 -24.88 -29.20 37.14
C ALA A 211 -26.15 -29.64 36.38
N VAL A 212 -26.30 -29.25 35.10
CA VAL A 212 -27.40 -29.69 34.23
C VAL A 212 -27.36 -31.20 34.02
N THR A 213 -26.18 -31.76 33.75
CA THR A 213 -25.99 -33.20 33.60
C THR A 213 -26.40 -33.95 34.87
N THR A 214 -25.99 -33.44 36.04
CA THR A 214 -26.37 -34.00 37.34
C THR A 214 -27.88 -33.93 37.56
N ALA A 215 -28.52 -32.80 37.26
CA ALA A 215 -29.96 -32.64 37.37
C ALA A 215 -30.73 -33.58 36.44
N SER A 216 -30.26 -33.76 35.19
CA SER A 216 -30.84 -34.68 34.22
C SER A 216 -30.82 -36.13 34.74
N ASN A 217 -29.67 -36.59 35.23
CA ASN A 217 -29.54 -37.93 35.81
C ASN A 217 -30.48 -38.15 37.02
N ARG A 218 -30.65 -37.13 37.87
CA ARG A 218 -31.60 -37.18 39.00
C ARG A 218 -33.05 -37.31 38.54
N VAL A 219 -33.44 -36.62 37.47
CA VAL A 219 -34.78 -36.74 36.88
C VAL A 219 -34.99 -38.14 36.34
N THR A 220 -34.03 -38.71 35.60
CA THR A 220 -34.11 -40.09 35.10
C THR A 220 -34.24 -41.09 36.24
N ALA A 221 -33.45 -40.94 37.31
CA ALA A 221 -33.55 -41.80 38.49
C ALA A 221 -34.92 -41.67 39.18
N ALA A 222 -35.47 -40.44 39.28
CA ALA A 222 -36.79 -40.20 39.85
C ALA A 222 -37.91 -40.83 38.99
N GLN A 223 -37.81 -40.72 37.65
CA GLN A 223 -38.75 -41.38 36.73
C GLN A 223 -38.74 -42.90 36.90
N GLY A 224 -37.56 -43.52 37.05
CA GLY A 224 -37.43 -44.95 37.35
C GLY A 224 -38.10 -45.34 38.67
N LYS A 225 -37.94 -44.52 39.72
CA LYS A 225 -38.62 -44.72 41.02
C LYS A 225 -40.14 -44.60 40.89
N VAL A 226 -40.64 -43.63 40.13
CA VAL A 226 -42.09 -43.47 39.87
C VAL A 226 -42.63 -44.71 39.18
N SER A 227 -41.99 -45.20 38.11
CA SER A 227 -42.40 -46.42 37.41
C SER A 227 -42.49 -47.62 38.37
N THR A 228 -41.45 -47.84 39.17
CA THR A 228 -41.41 -48.94 40.15
C THR A 228 -42.52 -48.81 41.20
N THR A 229 -42.78 -47.58 41.65
CA THR A 229 -43.83 -47.29 42.63
C THR A 229 -45.22 -47.54 42.04
N THR A 230 -45.44 -47.12 40.79
CA THR A 230 -46.68 -47.39 40.05
C THR A 230 -46.93 -48.89 39.91
N ASP A 231 -45.92 -49.67 39.52
CA ASP A 231 -46.06 -51.14 39.41
C ASP A 231 -46.42 -51.78 40.76
N THR A 232 -45.79 -51.28 41.84
CA THR A 232 -46.06 -51.75 43.20
C THR A 232 -47.48 -51.40 43.63
N LEU A 233 -47.94 -50.18 43.34
CA LEU A 233 -49.30 -49.73 43.65
C LEU A 233 -50.35 -50.53 42.89
N THR A 234 -50.12 -50.81 41.60
CA THR A 234 -51.00 -51.67 40.79
C THR A 234 -51.12 -53.07 41.41
N LYS A 235 -50.00 -53.70 41.77
CA LYS A 235 -50.01 -55.01 42.44
C LYS A 235 -50.73 -54.98 43.79
N ALA A 236 -50.56 -53.91 44.55
CA ALA A 236 -51.25 -53.74 45.83
C ALA A 236 -52.77 -53.60 45.63
N ASN A 237 -53.21 -52.82 44.64
CA ASN A 237 -54.62 -52.70 44.28
C ASN A 237 -55.22 -54.04 43.82
N ASP A 238 -54.51 -54.80 43.00
CA ASP A 238 -54.95 -56.14 42.57
C ASP A 238 -55.11 -57.09 43.76
N ALA A 239 -54.17 -57.05 44.71
CA ALA A 239 -54.24 -57.87 45.91
C ALA A 239 -55.42 -57.49 46.82
N VAL A 240 -55.69 -56.19 46.98
CA VAL A 240 -56.85 -55.69 47.74
C VAL A 240 -58.16 -56.15 47.09
N THR A 241 -58.29 -55.99 45.76
CA THR A 241 -59.47 -56.46 45.02
C THR A 241 -59.69 -57.96 45.24
N LYS A 242 -58.65 -58.78 45.11
CA LYS A 242 -58.74 -60.23 45.38
C LYS A 242 -59.16 -60.54 46.80
N ALA A 243 -58.65 -59.81 47.79
CA ALA A 243 -59.04 -59.99 49.19
C ALA A 243 -60.50 -59.59 49.44
N GLN A 244 -60.97 -58.52 48.81
CA GLN A 244 -62.38 -58.10 48.89
C GLN A 244 -63.31 -59.13 48.25
N ASP A 245 -62.95 -59.70 47.11
CA ASP A 245 -63.76 -60.73 46.45
C ASP A 245 -63.76 -62.04 47.25
N ALA A 246 -62.61 -62.44 47.81
CA ALA A 246 -62.54 -63.58 48.72
C ALA A 246 -63.41 -63.38 49.98
N LEU A 247 -63.46 -62.16 50.52
CA LEU A 247 -64.29 -61.83 51.67
C LEU A 247 -65.79 -61.90 51.36
N LYS A 248 -66.23 -61.47 50.16
CA LYS A 248 -67.64 -61.59 49.74
C LYS A 248 -68.07 -63.05 49.56
N ASN A 249 -67.12 -63.92 49.23
CA ASN A 249 -67.36 -65.34 48.95
C ASN A 249 -67.13 -66.26 50.16
N ILE A 250 -66.96 -65.70 51.38
CA ILE A 250 -66.80 -66.52 52.57
C ILE A 250 -68.15 -67.03 53.08
N ASP A 251 -68.19 -68.31 53.45
CA ASP A 251 -69.33 -68.87 54.18
C ASP A 251 -69.32 -68.36 55.63
N THR A 252 -70.48 -67.89 56.11
CA THR A 252 -70.62 -67.38 57.49
C THR A 252 -71.69 -68.14 58.23
N VAL A 253 -71.44 -68.44 59.50
CA VAL A 253 -72.43 -69.01 60.42
C VAL A 253 -72.62 -68.03 61.57
N THR A 254 -73.85 -67.59 61.76
CA THR A 254 -74.28 -66.79 62.90
C THR A 254 -75.23 -67.63 63.74
N ILE A 255 -74.88 -67.84 65.00
CA ILE A 255 -75.75 -68.49 65.98
C ILE A 255 -76.29 -67.42 66.90
N ALA A 256 -77.61 -67.38 67.07
CA ALA A 256 -78.27 -66.45 67.96
C ALA A 256 -77.78 -66.59 69.41
N ASP A 257 -78.00 -65.56 70.22
CA ASP A 257 -77.83 -65.69 71.65
C ASP A 257 -78.88 -66.66 72.21
N LEU A 258 -78.42 -67.74 72.82
CA LEU A 258 -79.27 -68.80 73.37
C LEU A 258 -79.51 -68.63 74.88
N THR A 259 -79.11 -67.51 75.48
CA THR A 259 -79.27 -67.24 76.91
C THR A 259 -80.75 -67.35 77.34
N GLN A 260 -81.65 -66.64 76.66
CA GLN A 260 -83.09 -66.68 76.96
C GLN A 260 -83.66 -68.10 76.80
N PHE A 261 -83.28 -68.80 75.73
CA PHE A 261 -83.71 -70.19 75.52
C PHE A 261 -83.28 -71.12 76.66
N LYS A 262 -82.07 -70.94 77.20
CA LYS A 262 -81.60 -71.74 78.34
C LYS A 262 -82.39 -71.46 79.62
N ASP A 263 -82.69 -70.18 79.88
CA ASP A 263 -83.48 -69.78 81.05
C ASP A 263 -84.90 -70.33 80.96
N ASP A 264 -85.50 -70.28 79.78
CA ASP A 264 -86.84 -70.85 79.53
C ASP A 264 -86.83 -72.38 79.58
N VAL A 265 -85.76 -73.03 79.11
CA VAL A 265 -85.56 -74.48 79.29
C VAL A 265 -85.55 -74.85 80.77
N ALA A 266 -84.87 -74.06 81.60
CA ALA A 266 -84.78 -74.27 83.05
C ALA A 266 -86.09 -73.99 83.79
N SER A 267 -86.92 -73.05 83.31
CA SER A 267 -88.21 -72.70 83.95
C SER A 267 -89.24 -73.83 83.87
N GLY A 268 -89.12 -74.72 82.89
CA GLY A 268 -90.05 -75.84 82.68
C GLY A 268 -91.27 -75.49 81.84
N ASP A 269 -91.47 -74.22 81.49
CA ASP A 269 -92.59 -73.75 80.69
C ASP A 269 -92.42 -74.15 79.21
N SER A 270 -93.36 -74.94 78.68
CA SER A 270 -93.27 -75.45 77.32
C SER A 270 -93.54 -74.38 76.25
N GLU A 271 -94.32 -73.36 76.57
CA GLU A 271 -94.65 -72.27 75.65
C GLU A 271 -93.45 -71.33 75.51
N LEU A 272 -92.86 -70.90 76.63
CA LEU A 272 -91.66 -70.05 76.63
C LEU A 272 -90.46 -70.72 75.95
N LYS A 273 -90.25 -72.02 76.14
CA LYS A 273 -89.20 -72.79 75.43
C LYS A 273 -89.40 -72.80 73.92
N THR A 274 -90.66 -72.91 73.49
CA THR A 274 -91.02 -72.95 72.07
C THR A 274 -90.78 -71.58 71.46
N ASP A 275 -91.18 -70.51 72.15
CA ASP A 275 -91.02 -69.14 71.66
C ASP A 275 -89.56 -68.69 71.59
N SER A 276 -88.80 -68.88 72.67
CA SER A 276 -87.37 -68.53 72.70
C SER A 276 -86.55 -69.43 71.78
N GLY A 277 -86.93 -70.69 71.61
CA GLY A 277 -86.34 -71.61 70.64
C GLY A 277 -86.60 -71.21 69.20
N ALA A 278 -87.86 -70.87 68.87
CA ALA A 278 -88.23 -70.36 67.56
C ALA A 278 -87.49 -69.05 67.24
N THR A 279 -87.42 -68.13 68.20
CA THR A 279 -86.68 -66.86 68.10
C THR A 279 -85.19 -67.08 67.87
N ALA A 280 -84.58 -68.03 68.60
CA ALA A 280 -83.18 -68.38 68.43
C ALA A 280 -82.91 -68.99 67.05
N ILE A 281 -83.81 -69.82 66.53
CA ILE A 281 -83.71 -70.40 65.19
C ILE A 281 -83.83 -69.32 64.12
N GLU A 282 -84.84 -68.44 64.22
CA GLU A 282 -85.06 -67.35 63.26
C GLU A 282 -83.86 -66.40 63.17
N ASN A 283 -83.20 -66.14 64.31
CA ASN A 283 -82.03 -65.28 64.38
C ASN A 283 -80.69 -66.00 64.14
N SER A 284 -80.71 -67.31 63.90
CA SER A 284 -79.53 -68.08 63.51
C SER A 284 -79.54 -68.31 62.01
N VAL A 285 -78.44 -68.00 61.34
CA VAL A 285 -78.36 -68.07 59.88
C VAL A 285 -77.00 -68.59 59.41
N THR A 286 -77.04 -69.35 58.33
CA THR A 286 -75.86 -69.73 57.54
C THR A 286 -75.96 -69.03 56.19
N ASN A 287 -74.93 -68.26 55.83
CA ASN A 287 -74.81 -67.68 54.49
C ASN A 287 -73.72 -68.43 53.73
N ILE A 288 -74.01 -68.73 52.47
CA ILE A 288 -73.03 -69.27 51.53
C ILE A 288 -72.49 -68.15 50.64
N GLY A 289 -71.22 -68.24 50.26
CA GLY A 289 -70.58 -67.29 49.36
C GLY A 289 -71.36 -67.12 48.05
N GLU A 290 -71.33 -65.92 47.47
CA GLU A 290 -72.11 -65.59 46.26
C GLU A 290 -71.82 -66.54 45.09
N ASP A 291 -70.54 -66.89 44.87
CA ASP A 291 -70.14 -67.81 43.80
C ASP A 291 -70.75 -69.21 43.97
N GLU A 292 -70.90 -69.68 45.22
CA GLU A 292 -71.43 -71.00 45.53
C GLU A 292 -72.95 -71.10 45.28
N LYS A 293 -73.70 -69.99 45.38
CA LYS A 293 -75.16 -69.98 45.20
C LYS A 293 -75.62 -70.48 43.82
N SER A 294 -74.77 -70.33 42.81
CA SER A 294 -75.06 -70.74 41.43
C SER A 294 -74.73 -72.21 41.13
N LYS A 295 -74.04 -72.91 42.05
CA LYS A 295 -73.58 -74.28 41.81
C LYS A 295 -74.70 -75.30 42.03
N ILE A 296 -74.90 -76.16 41.04
CA ILE A 296 -75.88 -77.26 41.12
C ILE A 296 -75.17 -78.53 41.61
N ILE A 297 -75.71 -79.14 42.67
CA ILE A 297 -75.17 -80.37 43.28
C ILE A 297 -76.08 -81.55 42.96
N ASN A 298 -75.51 -82.63 42.42
CA ASN A 298 -76.21 -83.90 42.29
C ASN A 298 -76.00 -84.75 43.55
N VAL A 299 -76.99 -84.74 44.44
CA VAL A 299 -76.95 -85.46 45.72
C VAL A 299 -76.79 -86.97 45.59
N ASN A 300 -77.12 -87.55 44.43
CA ASN A 300 -76.98 -88.98 44.18
C ASN A 300 -75.59 -89.37 43.67
N ASN A 301 -74.76 -88.39 43.29
CA ASN A 301 -73.43 -88.62 42.75
C ASN A 301 -72.48 -87.46 43.10
N LEU A 302 -72.17 -87.33 44.39
CA LEU A 302 -71.24 -86.32 44.88
C LEU A 302 -69.80 -86.68 44.50
N THR A 303 -69.04 -85.71 44.00
CA THR A 303 -67.59 -85.85 43.85
C THR A 303 -66.90 -85.87 45.22
N GLU A 304 -65.65 -86.35 45.28
CA GLU A 304 -64.90 -86.32 46.54
C GLU A 304 -64.75 -84.90 47.11
N GLU A 305 -64.59 -83.92 46.23
CA GLU A 305 -64.53 -82.50 46.59
C GLU A 305 -65.85 -82.00 47.19
N GLN A 306 -66.99 -82.37 46.60
CA GLN A 306 -68.31 -82.01 47.13
C GLN A 306 -68.58 -82.65 48.50
N ILE A 307 -68.17 -83.91 48.70
CA ILE A 307 -68.27 -84.58 50.01
C ILE A 307 -67.40 -83.87 51.05
N LEU A 308 -66.18 -83.47 50.67
CA LEU A 308 -65.28 -82.73 51.55
C LEU A 308 -65.85 -81.35 51.92
N ASN A 309 -66.31 -80.57 50.95
CA ASN A 309 -66.91 -79.25 51.18
C ASN A 309 -68.13 -79.34 52.09
N LEU A 310 -69.00 -80.34 51.88
CA LEU A 310 -70.16 -80.57 52.75
C LEU A 310 -69.75 -80.92 54.19
N ALA A 311 -68.74 -81.79 54.36
CA ALA A 311 -68.23 -82.14 55.68
C ALA A 311 -67.62 -80.92 56.39
N GLN A 312 -66.87 -80.10 55.66
CA GLN A 312 -66.27 -78.88 56.19
C GLN A 312 -67.33 -77.83 56.57
N SER A 313 -68.35 -77.62 55.74
CA SER A 313 -69.46 -76.70 56.02
C SER A 313 -70.23 -77.11 57.29
N ASN A 314 -70.60 -78.38 57.41
CA ASN A 314 -71.24 -78.89 58.63
C ASN A 314 -70.35 -78.71 59.87
N LEU A 315 -69.04 -78.91 59.72
CA LEU A 315 -68.10 -78.73 60.80
C LEU A 315 -67.95 -77.26 61.21
N GLN A 316 -68.01 -76.32 60.26
CA GLN A 316 -68.04 -74.89 60.55
C GLN A 316 -69.23 -74.53 61.44
N ILE A 317 -70.42 -75.07 61.13
CA ILE A 317 -71.63 -74.85 61.94
C ILE A 317 -71.44 -75.38 63.36
N ILE A 318 -71.00 -76.63 63.49
CA ILE A 318 -70.79 -77.27 64.79
C ILE A 318 -69.72 -76.52 65.60
N ASN A 319 -68.63 -76.11 64.96
CA ASN A 319 -67.54 -75.41 65.64
C ASN A 319 -67.92 -73.98 66.03
N ALA A 320 -68.76 -73.28 65.24
CA ALA A 320 -69.31 -71.99 65.62
C ALA A 320 -70.12 -72.10 66.92
N ILE A 321 -70.99 -73.12 67.02
CA ILE A 321 -71.77 -73.40 68.24
C ILE A 321 -70.83 -73.73 69.41
N ARG A 322 -69.85 -74.62 69.20
CA ARG A 322 -68.89 -75.03 70.25
C ARG A 322 -68.10 -73.83 70.77
N LYS A 323 -67.64 -72.96 69.88
CA LYS A 323 -66.89 -71.74 70.22
C LYS A 323 -67.72 -70.76 71.05
N GLN A 324 -68.99 -70.55 70.70
CA GLN A 324 -69.90 -69.72 71.49
C GLN A 324 -70.02 -70.21 72.94
N TYR A 325 -69.82 -71.51 73.17
CA TYR A 325 -69.85 -72.13 74.49
C TYR A 325 -68.48 -72.46 75.09
N GLY A 326 -67.39 -71.93 74.52
CA GLY A 326 -66.03 -72.14 75.03
C GLY A 326 -65.53 -73.58 74.91
N LEU A 327 -66.17 -74.41 74.08
CA LEU A 327 -65.74 -75.78 73.80
C LEU A 327 -64.68 -75.79 72.69
N SER A 328 -63.71 -76.70 72.78
CA SER A 328 -62.67 -76.87 71.75
C SER A 328 -63.28 -77.27 70.40
N GLU A 329 -62.77 -76.73 69.30
CA GLU A 329 -63.20 -77.10 67.95
C GLU A 329 -62.96 -78.58 67.64
N ILE A 330 -63.83 -79.17 66.82
CA ILE A 330 -63.66 -80.52 66.29
C ILE A 330 -62.87 -80.41 64.97
N PRO A 331 -61.78 -81.16 64.79
CA PRO A 331 -61.06 -81.19 63.52
C PRO A 331 -61.69 -82.18 62.55
N LEU A 332 -61.59 -81.91 61.24
CA LEU A 332 -61.87 -82.90 60.21
C LEU A 332 -60.63 -83.79 60.03
N THR A 333 -60.74 -85.06 60.34
CA THR A 333 -59.63 -86.02 60.21
C THR A 333 -59.83 -86.95 59.01
N THR A 334 -58.74 -87.51 58.49
CA THR A 334 -58.80 -88.54 57.44
C THR A 334 -59.67 -89.72 57.86
N GLY A 335 -59.56 -90.16 59.12
CA GLY A 335 -60.39 -91.22 59.68
C GLY A 335 -61.89 -90.88 59.65
N SER A 336 -62.27 -89.68 60.10
CA SER A 336 -63.69 -89.24 60.03
C SER A 336 -64.20 -89.16 58.59
N MET A 337 -63.36 -88.74 57.63
CA MET A 337 -63.75 -88.70 56.22
C MET A 337 -63.90 -90.09 55.62
N SER A 338 -63.04 -91.05 55.98
CA SER A 338 -63.20 -92.45 55.58
C SER A 338 -64.50 -93.03 56.10
N GLU A 339 -64.87 -92.73 57.35
CA GLU A 339 -66.15 -93.18 57.91
C GLU A 339 -67.36 -92.53 57.23
N VAL A 340 -67.30 -91.22 56.92
CA VAL A 340 -68.35 -90.55 56.13
C VAL A 340 -68.53 -91.22 54.77
N LYS A 341 -67.43 -91.48 54.04
CA LYS A 341 -67.48 -92.18 52.74
C LYS A 341 -68.04 -93.59 52.87
N ASN A 342 -67.61 -94.35 53.87
CA ASN A 342 -68.14 -95.69 54.16
C ASN A 342 -69.64 -95.65 54.43
N GLN A 343 -70.10 -94.65 55.18
CA GLN A 343 -71.51 -94.49 55.51
C GLN A 343 -72.34 -94.09 54.29
N ILE A 344 -71.86 -93.17 53.45
CA ILE A 344 -72.48 -92.83 52.17
C ILE A 344 -72.62 -94.08 51.29
N ALA A 345 -71.56 -94.87 51.16
CA ALA A 345 -71.58 -96.11 50.38
C ALA A 345 -72.64 -97.11 50.88
N LYS A 346 -72.78 -97.25 52.22
CA LYS A 346 -73.83 -98.08 52.83
C LYS A 346 -75.24 -97.57 52.49
N TYR A 347 -75.48 -96.26 52.50
CA TYR A 347 -76.78 -95.69 52.13
C TYR A 347 -77.10 -95.85 50.65
N VAL A 348 -76.12 -95.63 49.76
CA VAL A 348 -76.29 -95.87 48.32
C VAL A 348 -76.58 -97.33 48.04
N ALA A 349 -75.89 -98.27 48.69
CA ALA A 349 -76.15 -99.71 48.55
C ALA A 349 -77.56 -100.09 49.04
N ARG A 350 -78.04 -99.47 50.13
CA ARG A 350 -79.40 -99.68 50.64
C ARG A 350 -80.48 -99.15 49.69
N ASN A 351 -80.21 -98.04 49.02
CA ASN A 351 -81.12 -97.40 48.06
C ASN A 351 -81.17 -98.12 46.69
N LYS A 352 -80.36 -99.17 46.47
CA LYS A 352 -80.37 -100.00 45.26
C LYS A 352 -81.26 -101.25 45.35
N ASN A 353 -81.95 -101.45 46.48
CA ASN A 353 -82.87 -102.57 46.71
C ASN A 353 -84.35 -102.17 46.72
N VAL A 354 -84.76 -101.28 45.80
CA VAL A 354 -86.16 -101.11 45.38
C VAL A 354 -86.23 -100.86 43.89
#